data_AF-A0A199VK94-F1
#
_entry.id   AF-A0A199VK94-F1
#
_cell.length_a   1.000
_cell.length_b   1.000
_cell.length_c   1.000
_cell.angle_alpha   90.00
_cell.angle_beta   90.00
_cell.angle_gamma   90.00
#
_symmetry.space_group_name_H-M   'P 1'
#
loop_
_entity.id
_entity.type
_entity.pdbx_description
1 polymer ?
#
loop_
_entity_poly.entity_id
_entity_poly.type
_entity_poly.pdbx_seq_one_letter_code
_entity_poly.pdbx_strand_id
1 'polypeptide(L)'
;MLQDVALRSTIYARVDSALRKIRDTSEAVQSFAAEHLKTPLGEPVKGKRNKTKTELWIEKFYKKKTNLPEPFPHELVERLEQYLDKLEEQLVDLSSLLYDHRLEDAHQNSSDILQSTVFTQQYVERVLAAEKDKMKCCSIEYSHPAQSSQAFVYGGILLAGFLVYSLVIFFSSPVR
;
A
#
# COMPACT_ATOMS: atom_id res chain seq x y z
N MET A 1 25.30 -17.91 33.35
CA MET A 1 23.90 -18.18 33.77
C MET A 1 23.09 -16.89 33.93
N LEU A 2 23.15 -16.13 35.04
CA LEU A 2 22.32 -14.91 35.19
C LEU A 2 22.64 -13.82 34.15
N GLN A 3 23.92 -13.62 33.84
CA GLN A 3 24.37 -12.66 32.83
C GLN A 3 23.89 -13.01 31.41
N ASP A 4 23.95 -14.29 31.04
CA ASP A 4 23.47 -14.79 29.75
C ASP A 4 21.96 -14.64 29.60
N VAL A 5 21.20 -14.88 30.67
CA VAL A 5 19.75 -14.68 30.71
C VAL A 5 19.40 -13.20 30.55
N ALA A 6 20.12 -12.31 31.23
CA ALA A 6 19.94 -10.87 31.10
C ALA A 6 20.26 -10.35 29.68
N LEU A 7 21.32 -10.88 29.06
CA LEU A 7 21.68 -10.55 27.67
C LEU A 7 20.63 -11.00 26.68
N ARG A 8 20.17 -12.26 26.77
CA ARG A 8 19.10 -12.80 25.91
C ARG A 8 17.81 -12.00 26.05
N SER A 9 17.41 -11.67 27.29
CA SER A 9 16.22 -10.85 27.54
C SER A 9 16.32 -9.47 26.89
N THR A 10 17.49 -8.84 26.97
CA THR A 10 17.75 -7.54 26.33
C THR A 10 17.70 -7.63 24.80
N ILE A 11 18.29 -8.68 24.22
CA ILE A 11 18.25 -8.95 22.77
C ILE A 11 16.80 -9.07 22.31
N TYR A 12 16.00 -9.92 22.98
CA TYR A 12 14.59 -10.10 22.62
C TYR A 12 13.77 -8.81 22.78
N ALA A 13 14.02 -8.02 23.83
CA ALA A 13 13.35 -6.74 24.01
C ALA A 13 13.64 -5.75 22.88
N ARG A 14 14.89 -5.71 22.38
CA ARG A 14 15.27 -4.84 21.25
C ARG A 14 14.61 -5.30 19.95
N VAL A 15 14.62 -6.61 19.68
CA VAL A 15 13.96 -7.18 18.50
C VAL A 15 12.46 -6.93 18.54
N ASP A 16 11.80 -7.17 19.67
CA ASP A 16 10.37 -6.89 19.83
C ASP A 16 10.06 -5.41 19.64
N SER A 17 10.90 -4.51 20.18
CA SER A 17 10.76 -3.07 19.96
C SER A 17 10.91 -2.69 18.50
N ALA A 18 11.88 -3.27 17.79
CA ALA A 18 12.08 -3.06 16.35
C ALA A 18 10.86 -3.55 15.54
N LEU A 19 10.39 -4.77 15.79
CA LEU A 19 9.23 -5.35 15.10
C LEU A 19 7.96 -4.53 15.33
N ARG A 20 7.72 -4.04 16.55
CA ARG A 20 6.59 -3.16 16.85
C ARG A 20 6.66 -1.86 16.06
N LYS A 21 7.83 -1.21 16.03
CA LYS A 21 8.04 0.02 15.25
C LYS A 21 7.80 -0.20 13.76
N ILE A 22 8.25 -1.32 13.20
CA ILE A 22 7.99 -1.67 11.79
C ILE A 22 6.50 -1.82 11.54
N ARG A 23 5.78 -2.51 12.44
CA ARG A 23 4.33 -2.64 12.33
C ARG A 23 3.63 -1.29 12.37
N ASP A 24 4.03 -0.41 13.28
CA ASP A 24 3.44 0.93 13.41
C ASP A 24 3.74 1.78 12.16
N THR A 25 4.95 1.71 11.61
CA THR A 25 5.28 2.40 10.35
C THR A 25 4.48 1.86 9.16
N SER A 26 4.29 0.54 9.08
CA SER A 26 3.46 -0.10 8.06
C SER A 26 2.01 0.36 8.15
N GLU A 27 1.47 0.47 9.36
CA GLU A 27 0.11 0.95 9.61
C GLU A 27 -0.04 2.43 9.25
N ALA A 28 0.95 3.27 9.56
CA ALA A 28 0.98 4.68 9.17
C ALA A 28 0.98 4.85 7.63
N VAL A 29 1.79 4.06 6.92
CA VAL A 29 1.81 4.07 5.45
C VAL A 29 0.47 3.58 4.89
N GLN A 30 -0.07 2.48 5.41
CA GLN A 30 -1.35 1.94 4.94
C GLN A 30 -2.52 2.89 5.20
N SER A 31 -2.55 3.54 6.37
CA SER A 31 -3.59 4.52 6.72
C SER A 31 -3.51 5.77 5.84
N PHE A 32 -2.30 6.29 5.59
CA PHE A 32 -2.10 7.40 4.65
C PHE A 32 -2.62 7.06 3.26
N ALA A 33 -2.25 5.88 2.75
CA ALA A 33 -2.71 5.37 1.47
C ALA A 33 -4.24 5.23 1.44
N ALA A 34 -4.84 4.68 2.49
CA ALA A 34 -6.28 4.50 2.57
C ALA A 34 -7.05 5.82 2.66
N GLU A 35 -6.47 6.86 3.25
CA GLU A 35 -7.08 8.18 3.38
C GLU A 35 -6.97 9.00 2.10
N HIS A 36 -5.80 9.03 1.46
CA HIS A 36 -5.50 9.95 0.36
C HIS A 36 -5.69 9.35 -1.04
N LEU A 37 -5.80 8.02 -1.17
CA LEU A 37 -5.94 7.33 -2.46
C LEU A 37 -7.35 6.81 -2.73
N LYS A 38 -8.35 7.29 -1.98
CA LYS A 38 -9.75 6.97 -2.26
C LYS A 38 -10.09 7.53 -3.64
N THR A 39 -10.48 6.66 -4.57
CA THR A 39 -11.20 7.09 -5.78
C THR A 39 -12.39 7.98 -5.39
N PRO A 40 -12.81 8.94 -6.23
CA PRO A 40 -13.92 9.85 -5.95
C PRO A 40 -15.28 9.15 -5.64
N LEU A 41 -15.38 7.83 -5.81
CA LEU A 41 -16.55 7.00 -5.45
C LEU A 41 -16.34 6.12 -4.20
N GLY A 42 -15.24 6.26 -3.47
CA GLY A 42 -15.02 5.52 -2.21
C GLY A 42 -14.92 4.00 -2.36
N GLU A 43 -14.76 3.47 -3.57
CA GLU A 43 -14.62 2.04 -3.78
C GLU A 43 -13.25 1.55 -3.28
N PRO A 44 -13.19 0.47 -2.49
CA PRO A 44 -11.92 -0.18 -2.18
C PRO A 44 -11.29 -0.68 -3.49
N VAL A 45 -9.97 -0.59 -3.61
CA VAL A 45 -9.18 -1.23 -4.68
C VAL A 45 -9.54 -2.72 -4.74
N LYS A 46 -10.53 -3.12 -5.54
CA LYS A 46 -11.11 -4.47 -5.50
C LYS A 46 -10.68 -5.34 -6.69
N GLY A 47 -10.56 -6.64 -6.36
CA GLY A 47 -10.43 -7.81 -7.24
C GLY A 47 -9.00 -8.38 -7.24
N LYS A 48 -8.69 -9.55 -6.65
CA LYS A 48 -9.47 -10.81 -6.46
C LYS A 48 -9.12 -11.57 -5.16
N ARG A 49 -10.06 -12.46 -4.78
CA ARG A 49 -10.07 -13.38 -3.62
C ARG A 49 -8.92 -14.41 -3.62
N ASN A 50 -8.57 -14.82 -2.40
CA ASN A 50 -7.70 -15.92 -1.97
C ASN A 50 -6.20 -15.74 -2.29
N LYS A 51 -5.45 -15.18 -1.34
CA LYS A 51 -3.98 -15.25 -1.37
C LYS A 51 -3.45 -15.64 0.01
N THR A 52 -2.70 -16.73 0.01
CA THR A 52 -2.08 -17.41 1.17
C THR A 52 -0.69 -16.85 1.50
N LYS A 53 -0.26 -15.77 0.84
CA LYS A 53 1.01 -15.11 1.09
C LYS A 53 0.83 -13.60 1.06
N THR A 54 1.48 -12.93 2.00
CA THR A 54 1.55 -11.47 2.16
C THR A 54 2.00 -10.82 0.85
N GLU A 55 1.06 -10.19 0.14
CA GLU A 55 1.40 -9.40 -1.04
C GLU A 55 2.11 -8.12 -0.60
N LEU A 56 3.33 -7.94 -1.11
CA LEU A 56 4.12 -6.73 -0.95
C LEU A 56 3.33 -5.53 -1.49
N TRP A 57 3.33 -4.46 -0.72
CA TRP A 57 2.46 -3.29 -0.93
C TRP A 57 2.67 -2.65 -2.32
N ILE A 58 3.86 -2.86 -2.89
CA ILE A 58 4.24 -2.48 -4.26
C ILE A 58 3.30 -3.07 -5.31
N GLU A 59 2.95 -4.36 -5.21
CA GLU A 59 2.08 -5.00 -6.19
C GLU A 59 0.65 -4.48 -6.10
N LYS A 60 0.23 -4.08 -4.89
CA LYS A 60 -1.11 -3.54 -4.63
C LYS A 60 -1.28 -2.14 -5.19
N PHE A 61 -0.24 -1.31 -5.14
CA PHE A 61 -0.30 0.11 -5.51
C PHE A 61 0.21 0.42 -6.93
N TYR A 62 1.21 -0.31 -7.45
CA TYR A 62 1.91 0.09 -8.69
C TYR A 62 1.81 -0.88 -9.87
N LYS A 63 1.41 -2.15 -9.69
CA LYS A 63 1.25 -3.08 -10.83
C LYS A 63 -0.02 -2.90 -11.65
N LYS A 64 -1.04 -2.19 -11.14
CA LYS A 64 -2.26 -1.88 -11.91
C LYS A 64 -2.11 -0.51 -12.58
N LYS A 65 -2.21 -0.44 -13.92
CA LYS A 65 -2.42 0.83 -14.63
C LYS A 65 -3.71 1.46 -14.10
N THR A 66 -3.60 2.59 -13.41
CA THR A 66 -4.73 3.39 -12.98
C THR A 66 -4.52 4.84 -13.44
N ASN A 67 -5.61 5.59 -13.61
CA ASN A 67 -5.57 7.03 -13.92
C ASN A 67 -5.46 7.88 -12.63
N LEU A 68 -5.12 7.27 -11.50
CA LEU A 68 -4.96 7.95 -10.22
C LEU A 68 -3.53 8.50 -10.10
N PRO A 69 -3.35 9.65 -9.42
CA PRO A 69 -2.01 10.11 -9.08
C PRO A 69 -1.28 9.04 -8.25
N GLU A 70 0.02 8.90 -8.50
CA GLU A 70 0.82 7.89 -7.80
C GLU A 70 0.85 8.18 -6.29
N PRO A 71 0.69 7.13 -5.47
CA PRO A 71 0.36 7.32 -4.06
C PRO A 71 1.52 7.70 -3.16
N PHE A 72 2.69 7.14 -3.43
CA PHE A 72 3.93 7.41 -2.73
C PHE A 72 5.03 7.69 -3.75
N PRO A 73 6.12 8.34 -3.36
CA PRO A 73 7.31 8.38 -4.19
C PRO A 73 7.83 6.95 -4.41
N HIS A 74 8.12 6.56 -5.64
CA HIS A 74 8.72 5.25 -5.95
C HIS A 74 10.01 5.01 -5.15
N GLU A 75 10.81 6.05 -4.95
CA GLU A 75 12.04 6.01 -4.14
C GLU A 75 11.78 5.59 -2.69
N LEU A 76 10.68 6.06 -2.07
CA LEU A 76 10.32 5.69 -0.70
C LEU A 76 10.03 4.19 -0.61
N VAL A 77 9.26 3.69 -1.58
CA VAL A 77 8.79 2.31 -1.60
C VAL A 77 9.95 1.36 -1.83
N GLU A 78 10.80 1.66 -2.81
CA GLU A 78 12.01 0.88 -3.10
C GLU A 78 12.96 0.86 -1.88
N ARG A 79 13.18 2.01 -1.23
CA ARG A 79 14.01 2.08 -0.03
C ARG A 79 13.42 1.27 1.13
N LEU A 80 12.11 1.29 1.30
CA LEU A 80 11.44 0.54 2.36
C LEU A 80 11.48 -0.96 2.11
N GLU A 81 11.35 -1.40 0.86
CA GLU A 81 11.54 -2.80 0.45
C GLU A 81 12.97 -3.27 0.74
N GLN A 82 13.97 -2.53 0.27
CA GLN A 82 15.38 -2.83 0.56
C GLN A 82 15.69 -2.86 2.05
N TYR A 83 15.00 -2.02 2.84
CA TYR A 83 15.14 -2.02 4.29
C TYR A 83 14.55 -3.29 4.91
N LEU A 84 13.34 -3.70 4.50
CA LEU A 84 12.70 -4.90 5.00
C LEU A 84 13.49 -6.17 4.63
N ASP A 85 14.03 -6.24 3.41
CA ASP A 85 14.88 -7.35 2.96
C ASP A 85 16.15 -7.45 3.82
N LYS A 86 16.83 -6.33 4.06
CA LYS A 86 18.01 -6.29 4.94
C LYS A 86 17.66 -6.68 6.37
N LEU A 87 16.52 -6.25 6.87
CA LEU A 87 16.07 -6.59 8.22
C LEU A 87 15.76 -8.08 8.36
N GLU A 88 15.17 -8.70 7.34
CA GLU A 88 14.98 -10.15 7.31
C GLU A 88 16.33 -10.89 7.43
N GLU A 89 17.31 -10.49 6.61
CA GLU A 89 18.66 -11.06 6.66
C GLU A 89 19.31 -10.88 8.05
N GLN A 90 19.22 -9.69 8.64
CA GLN A 90 19.75 -9.42 9.98
C GLN A 90 19.04 -10.23 11.07
N LEU A 91 17.73 -10.45 10.97
CA LEU A 91 16.99 -11.29 11.91
C LEU A 91 17.37 -12.77 11.78
N VAL A 92 17.62 -13.25 10.56
CA VAL A 92 18.12 -14.61 10.32
C VAL A 92 19.52 -14.77 10.93
N ASP A 93 20.43 -13.81 10.71
CA ASP A 93 21.77 -13.84 11.30
C ASP A 93 21.71 -13.76 12.84
N LEU A 94 20.84 -12.90 13.39
CA LEU A 94 20.64 -12.85 14.83
C LEU A 94 20.16 -14.19 15.39
N SER A 95 19.29 -14.90 14.65
CA SER A 95 18.79 -16.21 15.06
C SER A 95 19.88 -17.28 15.07
N SER A 96 20.82 -17.24 14.12
CA SER A 96 21.96 -18.16 14.09
C SER A 96 22.92 -17.90 15.25
N LEU A 97 23.23 -16.63 15.54
CA LEU A 97 24.07 -16.23 16.67
C LEU A 97 23.47 -16.65 18.02
N LEU A 98 22.15 -16.55 18.17
CA LEU A 98 21.44 -17.02 19.36
C LEU A 98 21.51 -18.54 19.51
N TYR A 99 21.41 -19.28 18.40
CA TYR A 99 21.52 -20.75 18.39
C TYR A 99 22.94 -21.20 18.76
N ASP A 100 23.96 -20.56 18.18
CA ASP A 100 25.39 -20.81 18.43
C ASP A 100 25.87 -20.26 19.79
N HIS A 101 24.97 -19.72 20.62
CA HIS A 101 25.27 -19.15 21.95
C HIS A 101 26.25 -17.97 21.92
N ARG A 102 26.40 -17.29 20.77
CA ARG A 102 27.24 -16.09 20.59
C ARG A 102 26.48 -14.83 21.02
N LEU A 103 26.27 -14.71 22.33
CA LEU A 103 25.39 -13.69 22.91
C LEU A 103 25.91 -12.25 22.79
N GLU A 104 27.23 -12.04 22.78
CA GLU A 104 27.81 -10.70 22.59
C GLU A 104 27.59 -10.19 21.17
N ASP A 105 27.84 -11.04 20.17
CA ASP A 105 27.59 -10.71 18.76
C ASP A 105 26.09 -10.50 18.49
N ALA A 106 25.24 -11.36 19.06
CA ALA A 106 23.80 -11.20 19.00
C ALA A 106 23.34 -9.89 19.68
N HIS A 107 24.00 -9.49 20.77
CA HIS A 107 23.71 -8.22 21.44
C HIS A 107 24.03 -7.03 20.54
N GLN A 108 25.17 -7.04 19.86
CA GLN A 108 25.55 -5.99 18.92
C GLN A 108 24.60 -5.94 17.73
N ASN A 109 24.35 -7.08 17.07
CA ASN A 109 23.44 -7.17 15.92
C ASN A 109 22.02 -6.69 16.28
N SER A 110 21.50 -7.08 17.45
CA SER A 110 20.19 -6.59 17.93
C SER A 110 20.15 -5.07 18.17
N SER A 111 21.27 -4.46 18.55
CA SER A 111 21.37 -3.00 18.71
C SER A 111 21.33 -2.31 17.35
N ASP A 112 22.05 -2.86 16.37
CA ASP A 112 22.11 -2.32 15.01
C ASP A 112 20.75 -2.42 14.31
N ILE A 113 20.02 -3.53 14.49
CA ILE A 113 18.64 -3.70 14.00
C ILE A 113 17.72 -2.63 14.58
N LEU A 114 17.75 -2.42 15.90
CA LEU A 114 16.90 -1.44 16.55
C LEU A 114 17.24 -0.01 16.09
N GLN A 115 18.52 0.32 15.98
CA GLN A 115 18.98 1.62 15.53
C GLN A 115 18.54 1.89 14.09
N SER A 116 18.76 0.93 13.18
CA SER A 116 18.32 1.00 11.78
C SER A 116 16.80 1.20 11.69
N THR A 117 16.04 0.50 12.53
CA THR A 117 14.57 0.64 12.61
C THR A 117 14.13 2.03 13.02
N VAL A 118 14.77 2.63 14.02
CA VAL A 118 14.43 3.99 14.47
C VAL A 118 14.68 5.01 13.36
N PHE A 119 15.79 4.88 12.63
CA PHE A 119 16.09 5.79 11.51
C PHE A 119 15.10 5.65 10.36
N THR A 120 14.77 4.42 9.97
CA THR A 120 13.78 4.19 8.91
C THR A 120 12.41 4.72 9.31
N GLN A 121 12.00 4.53 10.57
CA GLN A 121 10.75 5.11 11.08
C GLN A 121 10.73 6.64 10.91
N GLN A 122 11.78 7.33 11.36
CA GLN A 122 11.87 8.79 11.24
C GLN A 122 11.87 9.26 9.77
N TYR A 123 12.53 8.52 8.88
CA TYR A 123 12.51 8.80 7.45
C TYR A 123 11.11 8.68 6.86
N VAL A 124 10.40 7.57 7.14
CA VAL A 124 9.02 7.36 6.68
C VAL A 124 8.10 8.46 7.20
N GLU A 125 8.16 8.79 8.50
CA GLU A 125 7.36 9.87 9.09
C GLU A 125 7.60 11.22 8.39
N ARG A 126 8.86 11.55 8.08
CA ARG A 126 9.23 12.77 7.37
C ARG A 126 8.67 12.81 5.95
N VAL A 127 8.76 11.69 5.22
CA VAL A 127 8.24 11.63 3.84
C VAL A 127 6.71 11.69 3.84
N LEU A 128 6.04 10.99 4.75
CA LEU A 128 4.59 11.08 4.91
C LEU A 128 4.13 12.50 5.25
N ALA A 129 4.85 13.20 6.14
CA ALA A 129 4.55 14.60 6.46
C ALA A 129 4.73 15.52 5.24
N ALA A 130 5.83 15.33 4.49
CA ALA A 130 6.10 16.11 3.28
C ALA A 130 5.04 15.88 2.18
N GLU A 131 4.65 14.63 1.94
CA GLU A 131 3.58 14.32 0.99
C GLU A 131 2.22 14.86 1.47
N LYS A 132 1.93 14.78 2.78
CA LYS A 132 0.72 15.39 3.35
C LYS A 132 0.67 16.91 3.13
N ASP A 133 1.79 17.60 3.31
CA ASP A 133 1.87 19.04 3.08
C ASP A 133 1.78 19.40 1.60
N LYS A 134 2.36 18.59 0.72
CA LYS A 134 2.20 18.72 -0.73
C LYS A 134 0.73 18.58 -1.16
N MET A 135 -0.01 17.65 -0.55
CA MET A 135 -1.44 17.46 -0.81
C MET A 135 -2.34 18.59 -0.28
N LYS A 136 -1.92 19.33 0.75
CA LYS A 136 -2.67 20.51 1.24
C LYS A 136 -2.63 21.69 0.25
N CYS A 137 -1.61 21.77 -0.61
CA CYS A 137 -1.30 23.00 -1.36
C CYS A 137 -1.99 23.11 -2.72
N CYS A 138 -2.70 22.08 -3.18
CA CYS A 138 -3.39 22.11 -4.47
C CYS A 138 -4.77 21.48 -4.31
N SER A 139 -5.84 22.20 -4.64
CA SER A 139 -7.15 21.54 -4.82
C SER A 139 -6.99 20.51 -5.93
N ILE A 140 -7.04 19.23 -5.59
CA ILE A 140 -7.11 18.16 -6.58
C ILE A 140 -8.49 18.26 -7.22
N GLU A 141 -8.58 19.04 -8.29
CA GLU A 141 -9.74 19.04 -9.17
C GLU A 141 -9.67 17.72 -9.93
N TYR A 142 -10.39 16.72 -9.44
CA TYR A 142 -10.58 15.47 -10.17
C TYR A 142 -11.35 15.83 -11.44
N SER A 143 -10.63 16.05 -12.55
CA SER A 143 -11.26 16.07 -13.87
C SER A 143 -12.00 14.75 -13.96
N HIS A 144 -13.34 14.81 -14.01
CA HIS A 144 -14.17 13.62 -14.14
C HIS A 144 -13.56 12.71 -15.22
N PRO A 145 -13.52 11.38 -14.98
CA PRO A 145 -12.97 10.47 -15.98
C PRO A 145 -13.60 10.83 -17.30
N ALA A 146 -12.77 11.25 -18.27
CA ALA A 146 -13.22 11.75 -19.56
C ALA A 146 -14.31 10.81 -20.04
N GLN A 147 -15.55 11.30 -20.01
CA GLN A 147 -16.74 10.50 -20.20
C GLN A 147 -16.55 9.85 -21.56
N SER A 148 -16.19 8.56 -21.56
CA SER A 148 -15.65 7.95 -22.76
C SER A 148 -16.73 8.07 -23.83
N SER A 149 -16.35 8.49 -25.02
CA SER A 149 -17.24 8.65 -26.17
C SER A 149 -18.10 7.41 -26.43
N GLN A 150 -17.73 6.25 -25.88
CA GLN A 150 -18.50 5.02 -25.92
C GLN A 150 -19.87 5.15 -25.24
N ALA A 151 -20.03 5.92 -24.16
CA ALA A 151 -21.33 6.10 -23.51
C ALA A 151 -22.33 6.84 -24.42
N PHE A 152 -21.87 7.85 -25.15
CA PHE A 152 -22.68 8.57 -26.14
C PHE A 152 -22.97 7.71 -27.37
N VAL A 153 -22.01 6.90 -27.85
CA VAL A 153 -22.23 5.98 -28.98
C VAL A 153 -23.24 4.88 -28.63
N TYR A 154 -23.11 4.24 -27.47
CA TYR A 154 -24.09 3.23 -27.02
C TYR A 154 -25.47 3.84 -26.72
N GLY A 155 -25.51 5.05 -26.16
CA GLY A 155 -26.76 5.79 -25.98
C GLY A 155 -27.45 6.09 -27.32
N GLY A 156 -26.69 6.53 -28.32
CA GLY A 156 -27.22 6.79 -29.66
C GLY A 156 -27.78 5.54 -30.35
N ILE A 157 -27.09 4.40 -30.24
CA ILE A 157 -27.56 3.12 -30.79
C ILE A 157 -28.87 2.67 -30.14
N LEU A 158 -28.99 2.79 -28.81
CA LEU A 158 -30.21 2.42 -28.09
C LEU A 158 -31.41 3.32 -28.45
N LEU A 159 -31.17 4.62 -28.59
CA LEU A 159 -32.23 5.60 -28.90
C LEU A 159 -32.73 5.44 -30.35
N ALA A 160 -31.81 5.18 -31.29
CA ALA A 160 -32.17 4.85 -32.67
C ALA A 160 -32.98 3.54 -32.74
N GLY A 161 -32.57 2.50 -32.02
CA GLY A 161 -33.30 1.23 -31.92
C GLY A 161 -34.72 1.42 -31.36
N PHE A 162 -34.87 2.24 -30.32
CA PHE A 162 -36.17 2.55 -29.72
C PHE A 162 -37.11 3.29 -30.68
N LEU A 163 -36.60 4.26 -31.44
CA LEU A 163 -37.39 5.02 -32.41
C LEU A 163 -37.87 4.17 -33.58
N VAL A 164 -36.98 3.34 -34.13
CA VAL A 164 -37.34 2.41 -35.22
C VAL A 164 -38.39 1.42 -34.73
N TYR A 165 -38.19 0.83 -33.54
CA TYR A 165 -39.14 -0.11 -32.95
C TYR A 165 -40.51 0.53 -32.69
N SER A 166 -40.54 1.76 -32.17
CA SER A 166 -41.78 2.51 -31.91
C SER A 166 -42.52 2.88 -33.21
N LEU A 167 -41.80 3.28 -34.26
CA LEU A 167 -42.40 3.56 -35.58
C LEU A 167 -42.98 2.29 -36.20
N VAL A 168 -42.24 1.19 -36.15
CA VAL A 168 -42.73 -0.10 -36.65
C VAL A 168 -44.00 -0.49 -35.91
N ILE A 169 -44.05 -0.40 -34.58
CA ILE A 169 -45.27 -0.70 -33.83
C ILE A 169 -46.41 0.22 -34.26
N PHE A 170 -46.18 1.54 -34.31
CA PHE A 170 -47.23 2.52 -34.60
C PHE A 170 -47.85 2.31 -35.99
N PHE A 171 -47.04 2.00 -37.01
CA PHE A 171 -47.52 1.71 -38.36
C PHE A 171 -48.02 0.27 -38.55
N SER A 172 -47.62 -0.68 -37.69
CA SER A 172 -48.04 -2.09 -37.76
C SER A 172 -49.26 -2.40 -36.89
N SER A 173 -49.63 -1.51 -35.96
CA SER A 173 -50.87 -1.59 -35.21
C SER A 173 -52.02 -1.02 -36.05
N PRO A 174 -52.93 -1.85 -36.58
CA PRO A 174 -54.11 -1.34 -37.28
C PRO A 174 -55.00 -0.63 -36.26
N VAL A 175 -55.20 0.68 -36.45
CA VAL A 175 -56.28 1.40 -35.78
C VAL A 175 -57.59 0.79 -36.27
N ARG A 176 -58.26 0.04 -35.40
CA ARG A 176 -59.64 -0.40 -35.58
C ARG A 176 -60.47 0.04 -34.39
#